data_AF-A0A351SH59-F1
#
_entry.id   AF-A0A351SH59-F1
#
_cell.length_a   1.000
_cell.length_b   1.000
_cell.length_c   1.000
_cell.angle_alpha   90.00
_cell.angle_beta   90.00
_cell.angle_gamma   90.00
#
_symmetry.space_group_name_H-M   'P 1'
#
loop_
_entity.id
_entity.type
_entity.pdbx_description
1 polymer ?
#
loop_
_entity_poly.entity_id
_entity_poly.type
_entity_poly.pdbx_seq_one_letter_code
_entity_poly.pdbx_strand_id
1 'polypeptide(L)' 'MQLLPFTIQSLHKAYADGTSPEAVIEECFRRIQAVNDSGIFLHLIDRDNILRQIQQLAEFDTQTKPLWGIPFAIKDNI' A
#
# COMPACT_ATOMS: atom_id res chain seq x y z
N MET A 1 5.90 -12.09 -0.53
CA MET A 1 4.94 -11.05 -0.98
C MET A 1 4.35 -11.26 -2.37
N GLN A 2 5.08 -11.80 -3.35
CA GLN A 2 4.60 -11.93 -4.74
C GLN A 2 3.25 -12.65 -4.93
N LEU A 3 2.85 -13.54 -4.01
CA LEU A 3 1.57 -14.25 -4.06
C LEU A 3 0.48 -13.65 -3.15
N LEU A 4 0.76 -12.57 -2.43
CA LEU A 4 -0.20 -11.94 -1.51
C LEU A 4 -1.27 -11.20 -2.33
N PRO A 5 -2.57 -11.56 -2.23
CA PRO A 5 -3.65 -10.79 -2.83
C PRO A 5 -3.76 -9.42 -2.16
N PHE A 6 -3.91 -8.36 -2.94
CA PHE A 6 -4.09 -7.00 -2.40
C PHE A 6 -5.58 -6.72 -2.19
N THR A 7 -6.20 -7.57 -1.36
CA THR A 7 -7.54 -7.34 -0.81
C THR A 7 -7.39 -6.89 0.64
N ILE A 8 -8.34 -6.10 1.15
CA ILE A 8 -8.33 -5.60 2.53
C ILE A 8 -8.14 -6.76 3.53
N GLN A 9 -8.91 -7.83 3.37
CA GLN A 9 -8.83 -9.01 4.24
C GLN A 9 -7.45 -9.68 4.23
N SER A 10 -6.84 -9.83 3.04
CA SER A 10 -5.54 -10.48 2.92
C SER A 10 -4.42 -9.62 3.50
N LEU A 11 -4.48 -8.29 3.29
CA LEU A 11 -3.52 -7.35 3.84
C LEU A 11 -3.64 -7.24 5.37
N HIS A 12 -4.85 -7.16 5.92
CA HIS A 12 -5.05 -7.20 7.38
C HIS A 12 -4.50 -8.48 8.00
N LYS A 13 -4.73 -9.64 7.36
CA LYS A 13 -4.13 -10.90 7.82
C LYS A 13 -2.61 -10.83 7.78
N ALA A 14 -2.04 -10.33 6.69
CA ALA A 14 -0.59 -10.19 6.55
C ALA A 14 0.02 -9.27 7.61
N TYR A 15 -0.65 -8.15 7.94
CA TYR A 15 -0.24 -7.24 9.01
C TYR A 15 -0.33 -7.88 10.39
N ALA A 16 -1.42 -8.61 10.68
CA ALA A 16 -1.54 -9.38 11.91
C ALA A 16 -0.46 -10.46 12.05
N ASP A 17 -0.02 -11.04 10.92
CA ASP A 17 1.06 -12.03 10.85
C ASP A 17 2.47 -11.39 10.80
N GLY A 18 2.58 -10.06 10.96
CA GLY A 18 3.84 -9.33 11.13
C GLY A 18 4.46 -8.75 9.86
N THR A 19 3.75 -8.76 8.73
CA THR A 19 4.17 -8.01 7.53
C THR A 19 4.18 -6.52 7.85
N SER A 20 5.16 -5.75 7.36
CA SER A 20 5.19 -4.31 7.56
C SER A 20 4.50 -3.55 6.41
N PRO A 21 3.93 -2.35 6.65
CA PRO A 21 3.37 -1.51 5.60
C PRO A 21 4.42 -1.09 4.56
N GLU A 22 5.68 -0.90 4.97
CA GLU A 22 6.79 -0.62 4.06
C GLU A 22 6.94 -1.75 3.05
N ALA A 23 6.92 -3.01 3.50
CA ALA A 23 7.00 -4.16 2.60
C ALA A 23 5.83 -4.16 1.59
N VAL A 24 4.61 -3.84 2.04
CA VAL A 24 3.42 -3.69 1.17
C VAL A 24 3.63 -2.62 0.10
N ILE A 25 4.18 -1.47 0.47
CA ILE A 25 4.46 -0.39 -0.47
C ILE A 25 5.60 -0.74 -1.44
N GLU A 26 6.66 -1.43 -0.99
CA GLU A 26 7.71 -1.92 -1.91
C GLU A 26 7.12 -2.85 -2.98
N GLU A 27 6.21 -3.74 -2.59
CA GLU A 27 5.54 -4.62 -3.54
C GLU A 27 4.59 -3.87 -4.46
N CYS A 28 3.93 -2.78 -4.02
CA CYS A 28 3.19 -1.88 -4.92
C CYS A 28 4.10 -1.36 -6.03
N PHE A 29 5.23 -0.74 -5.68
CA PHE A 29 6.16 -0.17 -6.66
C PHE A 29 6.74 -1.24 -7.58
N ARG A 30 7.10 -2.41 -7.05
CA ARG A 30 7.57 -3.54 -7.85
C ARG A 30 6.52 -3.99 -8.88
N ARG A 31 5.24 -4.05 -8.49
CA ARG A 31 4.13 -4.43 -9.40
C ARG A 31 3.88 -3.36 -10.45
N ILE A 32 3.88 -2.09 -10.06
CA ILE A 32 3.72 -0.95 -10.99
C ILE A 32 4.84 -0.98 -12.05
N GLN A 33 6.09 -1.12 -11.60
CA GLN A 33 7.25 -1.21 -12.49
C GLN A 33 7.18 -2.43 -13.42
N ALA A 34 6.71 -3.58 -12.93
CA ALA A 34 6.58 -4.78 -13.75
C ALA A 34 5.51 -4.65 -14.84
N VAL A 35 4.44 -3.91 -14.58
CA VAL A 35 3.41 -3.61 -15.60
C VAL A 35 3.94 -2.62 -16.64
N ASN A 36 4.75 -1.65 -16.21
CA ASN A 36 5.45 -0.69 -17.07
C ASN A 36 4.51 0.03 -18.08
N ASP A 37 3.32 0.41 -17.61
CA ASP A 37 2.32 1.12 -18.40
C ASP A 37 2.12 2.54 -17.85
N SER A 38 2.58 3.53 -18.60
CA SER A 38 2.45 4.95 -18.26
C SER A 38 1.01 5.46 -18.33
N GLY A 39 0.07 4.72 -18.91
CA GLY A 39 -1.34 5.09 -19.01
C GLY A 39 -2.16 4.83 -17.74
N ILE A 40 -1.62 4.09 -16.76
CA ILE A 40 -2.36 3.73 -15.54
C ILE A 40 -2.38 4.88 -14.53
N PHE A 41 -1.25 5.55 -14.33
CA PHE A 41 -1.09 6.62 -13.35
C PHE A 41 -0.63 7.90 -14.02
N LEU A 42 -1.41 8.97 -13.86
CA LEU A 42 -1.00 10.32 -14.27
C LEU A 42 0.10 10.87 -13.34
N HIS A 43 -0.02 10.58 -12.05
CA HIS A 43 0.97 10.93 -11.05
C HIS A 43 1.16 9.77 -10.07
N LEU A 44 2.42 9.48 -9.74
CA LEU A 44 2.80 8.58 -8.67
C LEU A 44 3.51 9.38 -7.59
N ILE A 45 3.06 9.23 -6.34
CA ILE A 45 3.73 9.85 -5.19
C ILE A 45 5.12 9.23 -5.06
N ASP A 46 6.13 10.07 -4.80
CA ASP A 46 7.50 9.58 -4.60
C ASP A 46 7.56 8.56 -3.47
N ARG A 47 8.31 7.48 -3.69
CA ARG A 47 8.50 6.39 -2.73
C ARG A 47 8.91 6.89 -1.34
N ASP A 48 9.86 7.81 -1.27
CA ASP A 48 10.34 8.35 0.01
C ASP A 48 9.28 9.20 0.74
N ASN A 49 8.40 9.87 0.00
CA ASN A 49 7.28 10.59 0.58
C ASN A 49 6.25 9.60 1.19
N ILE A 50 5.98 8.48 0.51
CA ILE A 50 5.12 7.41 1.05
C ILE A 50 5.76 6.79 2.30
N LEU A 51 7.05 6.46 2.27
CA LEU A 51 7.74 5.91 3.45
C LEU A 51 7.67 6.84 4.66
N ARG A 52 7.78 8.15 4.46
CA ARG A 52 7.56 9.14 5.54
C ARG A 52 6.13 9.13 6.08
N GLN A 53 5.12 8.91 5.23
CA GLN A 53 3.73 8.77 5.69
C GLN A 53 3.51 7.48 6.49
N ILE A 54 4.17 6.38 6.09
CA ILE A 54 4.12 5.11 6.85
C ILE A 54 4.65 5.29 8.27
N GLN A 55 5.72 6.06 8.45
CA GLN A 55 6.26 6.36 9.80
C GLN A 55 5.28 7.13 10.70
N GLN A 56 4.22 7.72 10.14
CA GLN A 56 3.16 8.40 10.88
C GLN A 56 1.94 7.50 11.15
N LEU A 57 1.96 6.24 10.66
CA LEU A 57 0.89 5.30 10.98
C LEU A 57 0.90 5.01 12.48
N ALA A 58 -0.29 5.09 13.07
CA ALA A 58 -0.53 4.57 14.40
C ALA A 58 -0.33 3.05 14.42
N GLU A 59 -0.39 2.45 15.60
CA GLU A 59 -0.40 1.00 15.75
C GLU A 59 -1.52 0.34 14.92
N PHE A 60 -1.28 -0.91 14.51
CA PHE A 60 -2.22 -1.70 13.74
C PHE A 60 -3.50 -1.95 14.55
N ASP A 61 -4.61 -1.34 14.10
CA ASP A 61 -5.92 -1.51 14.71
C ASP A 61 -7.01 -1.42 13.63
N THR A 62 -7.53 -2.58 13.21
CA THR A 62 -8.60 -2.65 12.21
C THR A 62 -9.98 -2.34 12.78
N GLN A 63 -10.16 -2.32 14.10
CA GLN A 63 -11.44 -1.99 14.71
C GLN A 63 -11.72 -0.50 14.62
N THR A 64 -10.71 0.33 14.93
CA THR A 64 -10.85 1.79 14.84
C THR A 64 -10.38 2.38 13.51
N LYS A 65 -9.47 1.68 12.81
CA LYS A 65 -8.92 2.08 11.50
C LYS A 65 -9.12 0.93 10.48
N PRO A 66 -10.33 0.72 9.96
CA PRO A 66 -10.64 -0.42 9.07
C PRO A 66 -9.91 -0.39 7.71
N LEU A 67 -9.20 0.70 7.39
CA LEU A 67 -8.34 0.84 6.20
C LEU A 67 -6.86 1.05 6.57
N TRP A 68 -6.46 0.66 7.78
CA TRP A 68 -5.09 0.82 8.24
C TRP A 68 -4.11 0.16 7.25
N GLY A 69 -3.14 0.95 6.77
CA GLY A 69 -2.08 0.48 5.87
C GLY A 69 -2.56 -0.04 4.51
N ILE A 70 -3.81 0.18 4.09
CA ILE A 70 -4.30 -0.30 2.78
C ILE A 70 -3.86 0.66 1.66
N PRO A 71 -3.08 0.21 0.66
CA PRO A 71 -2.74 1.04 -0.48
C PRO A 71 -3.97 1.20 -1.39
N PHE A 72 -4.15 2.41 -1.91
CA PHE A 72 -5.22 2.73 -2.85
C PHE A 72 -4.76 3.79 -3.85
N ALA A 73 -5.48 3.87 -4.98
CA ALA A 73 -5.29 4.91 -5.97
C ALA A 73 -6.47 5.89 -5.92
N ILE A 74 -6.19 7.15 -6.24
CA ILE A 74 -7.19 8.22 -6.29
C ILE A 74 -7.31 8.63 -7.75
N LYS A 75 -8.55 8.82 -8.22
CA LYS A 75 -8.78 9.39 -9.55
C LYS A 75 -8.38 10.86 -9.50
N ASP A 76 -7.63 11.32 -10.49
CA ASP A 76 -7.03 12.68 -10.56
C ASP A 76 -8.04 13.81 -10.85
N ASN A 77 -9.26 13.66 -10.32
CA ASN A 77 -10.32 14.65 -10.32
C ASN A 77 -10.96 14.79 -8.93
N ILE A 78 -10.27 14.28 -7.90
CA ILE A 78 -10.62 14.37 -6.47
C ILE A 78 -9.65 15.32 -5.80
#